data_AF-A0A367KRJ5-F1
#
_entry.id   AF-A0A367KRJ5-F1
#
_cell.length_a   1.000
_cell.length_b   1.000
_cell.length_c   1.000
_cell.angle_alpha   90.00
_cell.angle_beta   90.00
_cell.angle_gamma   90.00
#
_symmetry.space_group_name_H-M   'P 1'
#
loop_
_entity.id
_entity.type
_entity.pdbx_description
1 polymer ?
#
loop_
_entity_poly.entity_id
_entity_poly.type
_entity_poly.pdbx_seq_one_letter_code
_entity_poly.pdbx_strand_id
1 'polypeptide(L)'
;MNSYECGCDTIHDKQSHILEYHIKDILKEPDLHENQPWKQQEILETLCWITREASSTVLQDSIHLLLPPLLIVLDDYDPDYKKQGVVMVHDMILKLDASFVSSYGIDNLFLESLFKCLTYLSQERDIELLQATYPCILDLIAKVKKNRIQLYERVLTEGVLTGFSYAGQKIKFLPILIVPIGTLYQALGILGVQYLKALVPVLTDALCMVSSHPKLKQIHVLAAHALRVVIKTCWPRIPYYKGRIMASIAKSWTFYYEQKDQAMCDDIKQVYQVFEAACQGQHKLDQEALLSFNPTLFQPLFF
;
A
#
# COMPACT_ATOMS: atom_id res chain seq x y z
N MET A 1 -19.25 34.07 -40.35
CA MET A 1 -18.78 34.01 -38.95
C MET A 1 -18.31 32.58 -38.69
N ASN A 2 -17.00 32.44 -38.51
CA ASN A 2 -16.21 31.36 -37.89
C ASN A 2 -17.03 30.24 -37.23
N SER A 3 -16.91 28.96 -37.63
CA SER A 3 -15.78 28.01 -37.44
C SER A 3 -15.66 27.45 -36.02
N TYR A 4 -15.36 26.15 -35.95
CA TYR A 4 -14.90 25.33 -34.81
C TYR A 4 -15.91 24.45 -34.04
N GLU A 5 -16.43 23.41 -34.70
CA GLU A 5 -16.78 22.14 -34.04
C GLU A 5 -16.51 20.97 -35.00
N CYS A 6 -15.24 20.56 -35.16
CA CYS A 6 -14.87 19.26 -35.72
C CYS A 6 -13.37 19.04 -35.51
N GLY A 7 -12.98 18.38 -34.43
CA GLY A 7 -11.56 18.15 -34.15
C GLY A 7 -11.22 17.14 -33.06
N CYS A 8 -12.18 16.78 -32.18
CA CYS A 8 -11.90 15.82 -31.11
C CYS A 8 -12.07 14.35 -31.54
N ASP A 9 -13.03 14.03 -32.41
CA ASP A 9 -13.31 12.63 -32.77
C ASP A 9 -12.24 12.00 -33.69
N THR A 10 -11.62 12.80 -34.56
CA THR A 10 -10.61 12.31 -35.52
C THR A 10 -9.23 11.98 -34.91
N ILE A 11 -8.93 12.51 -33.72
CA ILE A 11 -7.65 12.24 -33.03
C ILE A 11 -7.76 10.95 -32.23
N HIS A 12 -8.91 10.72 -31.58
CA HIS A 12 -9.16 9.54 -30.78
C HIS A 12 -9.18 8.27 -31.66
N ASP A 13 -9.76 8.36 -32.85
CA ASP A 13 -9.81 7.27 -33.85
C ASP A 13 -8.45 6.96 -34.49
N LYS A 14 -7.57 7.96 -34.65
CA LYS A 14 -6.21 7.72 -35.17
C LYS A 14 -5.33 7.04 -34.12
N GLN A 15 -5.48 7.39 -32.84
CA GLN A 15 -4.74 6.77 -31.76
C GLN A 15 -5.16 5.32 -31.51
N SER A 16 -6.46 4.99 -31.62
CA SER A 16 -6.95 3.61 -31.50
C SER A 16 -6.41 2.71 -32.61
N HIS A 17 -6.38 3.18 -33.86
CA HIS A 17 -5.81 2.41 -34.97
C HIS A 17 -4.29 2.16 -34.83
N ILE A 18 -3.54 3.14 -34.34
CA ILE A 18 -2.11 3.00 -34.07
C ILE A 18 -1.88 1.99 -32.93
N LEU A 19 -2.66 2.07 -31.86
CA LEU A 19 -2.61 1.13 -30.73
C LEU A 19 -2.89 -0.31 -31.18
N GLU A 20 -3.95 -0.53 -31.96
CA GLU A 20 -4.27 -1.86 -32.48
C GLU A 20 -3.19 -2.43 -33.39
N TYR A 21 -2.54 -1.60 -34.21
CA TYR A 21 -1.42 -2.01 -35.04
C TYR A 21 -0.24 -2.48 -34.19
N HIS A 22 0.21 -1.67 -33.22
CA HIS A 22 1.33 -2.04 -32.36
C HIS A 22 1.06 -3.29 -31.51
N ILE A 23 -0.17 -3.44 -30.99
CA ILE A 23 -0.60 -4.65 -30.28
C ILE A 23 -0.47 -5.89 -31.17
N LYS A 24 -0.88 -5.80 -32.44
CA LYS A 24 -0.87 -6.96 -33.35
C LYS A 24 0.52 -7.25 -33.95
N ASP A 25 1.39 -6.24 -34.07
CA ASP A 25 2.71 -6.36 -34.68
C ASP A 25 3.75 -6.86 -33.66
N ILE A 26 3.81 -6.24 -32.48
CA ILE A 26 4.85 -6.54 -31.47
C ILE A 26 4.51 -7.80 -30.67
N LEU A 27 3.22 -8.08 -30.41
CA LEU A 27 2.81 -9.17 -29.52
C LEU A 27 2.58 -10.51 -30.22
N LYS A 28 2.75 -10.56 -31.55
CA LYS A 28 2.68 -11.81 -32.32
C LYS A 28 4.01 -12.56 -32.40
N GLU A 29 5.11 -11.97 -31.93
CA GLU A 29 6.39 -12.67 -31.94
C GLU A 29 6.37 -13.85 -30.95
N PRO A 30 6.57 -15.09 -31.44
CA PRO A 30 6.23 -16.29 -30.68
C PRO A 30 7.21 -16.66 -29.56
N ASP A 31 8.31 -15.91 -29.37
CA ASP A 31 9.34 -16.29 -28.40
C ASP A 31 9.87 -15.14 -27.53
N LEU A 32 8.96 -14.58 -26.73
CA LEU A 32 9.29 -13.58 -25.72
C LEU A 32 10.12 -14.17 -24.55
N HIS A 33 10.21 -15.49 -24.41
CA HIS A 33 10.87 -16.14 -23.28
C HIS A 33 12.35 -16.49 -23.56
N GLU A 34 12.68 -17.09 -24.71
CA GLU A 34 14.03 -17.62 -24.96
C GLU A 34 15.10 -16.52 -25.04
N ASN A 35 14.85 -15.46 -25.81
CA ASN A 35 15.81 -14.38 -26.04
C ASN A 35 15.51 -13.10 -25.24
N GLN A 36 14.43 -13.10 -24.46
CA GLN A 36 13.93 -11.95 -23.71
C GLN A 36 13.95 -10.63 -24.49
N PRO A 37 13.48 -10.60 -25.76
CA PRO A 37 13.55 -9.39 -26.59
C PRO A 37 12.81 -8.21 -25.95
N TRP A 38 11.80 -8.49 -25.11
CA TRP A 38 11.07 -7.50 -24.33
C TRP A 38 11.94 -6.65 -23.39
N LYS A 39 13.17 -7.08 -23.04
CA LYS A 39 14.12 -6.25 -22.28
C LYS A 39 14.72 -5.12 -23.11
N GLN A 40 14.53 -5.14 -24.43
CA GLN A 40 14.83 -3.99 -25.27
C GLN A 40 13.92 -2.83 -24.86
N GLN A 41 14.53 -1.66 -24.67
CA GLN A 41 13.85 -0.48 -24.16
C GLN A 41 12.61 -0.11 -24.99
N GLU A 42 12.68 -0.26 -26.31
CA GLU A 42 11.58 0.06 -27.23
C GLU A 42 10.33 -0.80 -27.00
N ILE A 43 10.50 -2.11 -26.79
CA ILE A 43 9.38 -3.03 -26.58
C ILE A 43 8.72 -2.76 -25.22
N LEU A 44 9.54 -2.56 -24.19
CA LEU A 44 9.08 -2.30 -22.83
C LEU A 44 8.35 -0.95 -22.71
N GLU A 45 8.88 0.10 -23.35
CA GLU A 45 8.23 1.40 -23.46
C GLU A 45 6.91 1.32 -24.23
N THR A 46 6.86 0.50 -25.29
CA THR A 46 5.63 0.30 -26.06
C THR A 46 4.56 -0.42 -25.23
N LEU A 47 4.92 -1.45 -24.45
CA LEU A 47 4.00 -2.13 -23.52
C LEU A 47 3.47 -1.16 -22.44
N CYS A 48 4.36 -0.35 -21.86
CA CYS A 48 3.99 0.72 -20.92
C CYS A 48 2.99 1.68 -21.56
N TRP A 49 3.27 2.14 -22.77
CA TRP A 49 2.42 3.08 -23.49
C TRP A 49 1.05 2.47 -23.82
N ILE A 50 1.00 1.22 -24.30
CA ILE A 50 -0.26 0.53 -24.60
C ILE A 50 -1.13 0.42 -23.34
N THR A 51 -0.58 -0.07 -22.24
CA THR A 51 -1.35 -0.25 -20.99
C THR A 51 -1.84 1.08 -20.42
N ARG A 52 -1.03 2.14 -20.54
CA ARG A 52 -1.38 3.49 -20.06
C ARG A 52 -2.34 4.26 -20.96
N GLU A 53 -2.31 4.08 -22.28
CA GLU A 53 -3.15 4.87 -23.20
C GLU A 53 -4.38 4.11 -23.74
N ALA A 54 -4.34 2.78 -23.83
CA ALA A 54 -5.45 2.02 -24.39
C ALA A 54 -6.74 2.18 -23.58
N SER A 55 -7.88 2.24 -24.28
CA SER A 55 -9.20 2.26 -23.67
C SER A 55 -9.56 0.92 -23.05
N SER A 56 -10.56 0.89 -22.17
CA SER A 56 -11.04 -0.37 -21.58
C SER A 56 -11.49 -1.37 -22.65
N THR A 57 -12.15 -0.92 -23.72
CA THR A 57 -12.58 -1.80 -24.83
C THR A 57 -11.39 -2.44 -25.55
N VAL A 58 -10.39 -1.64 -25.95
CA VAL A 58 -9.19 -2.14 -26.64
C VAL A 58 -8.40 -3.12 -25.75
N LEU A 59 -8.28 -2.81 -24.46
CA LEU A 59 -7.64 -3.70 -23.49
C LEU A 59 -8.39 -5.03 -23.34
N GLN A 60 -9.72 -5.01 -23.29
CA GLN A 60 -10.53 -6.22 -23.19
C GLN A 60 -10.42 -7.09 -24.44
N ASP A 61 -10.50 -6.49 -25.63
CA ASP A 61 -10.42 -7.20 -26.91
C ASP A 61 -9.04 -7.84 -27.12
N SER A 62 -7.99 -7.15 -26.67
CA SER A 62 -6.59 -7.56 -26.87
C SER A 62 -5.97 -8.25 -25.66
N ILE A 63 -6.76 -8.57 -24.62
CA ILE A 63 -6.23 -9.04 -23.33
C ILE A 63 -5.38 -10.30 -23.48
N HIS A 64 -5.77 -11.20 -24.37
CA HIS A 64 -5.11 -12.48 -24.60
C HIS A 64 -3.70 -12.33 -25.21
N LEU A 65 -3.45 -11.22 -25.92
CA LEU A 65 -2.13 -10.87 -26.47
C LEU A 65 -1.28 -10.11 -25.46
N LEU A 66 -1.92 -9.28 -24.62
CA LEU A 66 -1.25 -8.45 -23.62
C LEU A 66 -0.85 -9.24 -22.37
N LEU A 67 -1.64 -10.23 -21.98
CA LEU A 67 -1.43 -10.95 -20.74
C LEU A 67 -0.08 -11.71 -20.70
N PRO A 68 0.34 -12.47 -21.73
CA PRO A 68 1.65 -13.13 -21.74
C PRO A 68 2.85 -12.19 -21.54
N PRO A 69 3.06 -11.13 -22.37
CA PRO A 69 4.20 -10.23 -22.21
C PRO A 69 4.19 -9.49 -20.86
N LEU A 70 3.00 -9.12 -20.35
CA LEU A 70 2.89 -8.46 -19.05
C LEU A 70 3.32 -9.36 -17.90
N LEU A 71 2.91 -10.64 -17.94
CA LEU A 71 3.33 -11.60 -16.93
C LEU A 71 4.81 -11.90 -17.03
N ILE A 72 5.39 -11.96 -18.22
CA ILE A 72 6.83 -12.13 -18.40
C ILE A 72 7.60 -11.02 -17.70
N VAL A 73 7.20 -9.75 -17.89
CA VAL A 73 7.82 -8.60 -17.23
C VAL A 73 7.59 -8.63 -15.71
N LEU A 74 6.35 -8.92 -15.29
CA LEU A 74 5.97 -8.96 -13.88
C LEU A 74 6.64 -10.12 -13.10
N ASP A 75 6.85 -11.26 -13.75
CA ASP A 75 7.47 -12.45 -13.17
C ASP A 75 9.01 -12.48 -13.34
N ASP A 76 9.63 -11.49 -13.98
CA ASP A 76 11.10 -11.40 -14.11
C ASP A 76 11.79 -11.37 -12.73
N TYR A 77 13.02 -11.85 -12.63
CA TYR A 77 13.73 -11.92 -11.35
C TYR A 77 14.24 -10.55 -10.88
N ASP A 78 14.49 -9.62 -11.81
CA ASP A 78 15.01 -8.28 -11.50
C ASP A 78 13.85 -7.36 -11.02
N PRO A 79 14.00 -6.75 -9.84
CA PRO A 79 12.94 -5.93 -9.25
C PRO A 79 12.59 -4.68 -10.08
N ASP A 80 13.51 -4.17 -10.91
CA ASP A 80 13.25 -2.98 -11.73
C ASP A 80 12.29 -3.32 -12.88
N TYR A 81 12.44 -4.49 -13.51
CA TYR A 81 11.47 -4.97 -14.51
C TYR A 81 10.15 -5.37 -13.85
N LYS A 82 10.20 -6.07 -12.70
CA LYS A 82 8.97 -6.36 -11.94
C LYS A 82 8.17 -5.10 -11.64
N LYS A 83 8.84 -4.02 -11.20
CA LYS A 83 8.17 -2.74 -10.89
C LYS A 83 7.43 -2.22 -12.11
N GLN A 84 8.02 -2.26 -13.29
CA GLN A 84 7.35 -1.83 -14.52
C GLN A 84 6.15 -2.72 -14.84
N GLY A 85 6.29 -4.03 -14.68
CA GLY A 85 5.16 -4.96 -14.81
C GLY A 85 4.02 -4.63 -13.84
N VAL A 86 4.34 -4.31 -12.57
CA VAL A 86 3.34 -3.89 -11.57
C VAL A 86 2.62 -2.60 -11.99
N VAL A 87 3.36 -1.61 -12.50
CA VAL A 87 2.78 -0.34 -12.99
C VAL A 87 1.84 -0.58 -14.17
N MET A 88 2.27 -1.34 -15.17
CA MET A 88 1.43 -1.70 -16.33
C MET A 88 0.15 -2.42 -15.89
N VAL A 89 0.27 -3.38 -14.96
CA VAL A 89 -0.86 -4.11 -14.40
C VAL A 89 -1.78 -3.16 -13.63
N HIS A 90 -1.25 -2.23 -12.86
CA HIS A 90 -2.06 -1.25 -12.12
C HIS A 90 -2.85 -0.34 -13.08
N ASP A 91 -2.20 0.19 -14.12
CA ASP A 91 -2.84 1.03 -15.15
C ASP A 91 -4.00 0.30 -15.84
N MET A 92 -3.82 -0.99 -16.15
CA MET A 92 -4.89 -1.83 -16.70
C MET A 92 -6.01 -2.07 -15.69
N ILE A 93 -5.66 -2.43 -14.45
CA ILE A 93 -6.64 -2.71 -13.40
C ILE A 93 -7.52 -1.48 -13.19
N LEU A 94 -6.98 -0.27 -13.19
CA LEU A 94 -7.78 0.95 -13.00
C LEU A 94 -8.86 1.12 -14.08
N LYS A 95 -8.59 0.70 -15.33
CA LYS A 95 -9.50 0.85 -16.47
C LYS A 95 -10.47 -0.32 -16.69
N LEU A 96 -10.07 -1.53 -16.32
CA LEU A 96 -10.89 -2.73 -16.56
C LEU A 96 -12.06 -2.85 -15.58
N ASP A 97 -13.19 -3.35 -16.07
CA ASP A 97 -14.38 -3.56 -15.24
C ASP A 97 -14.22 -4.77 -14.31
N ALA A 98 -14.77 -4.67 -13.10
CA ALA A 98 -14.72 -5.75 -12.10
C ALA A 98 -15.36 -7.07 -12.60
N SER A 99 -16.36 -7.00 -13.48
CA SER A 99 -16.94 -8.19 -14.13
C SER A 99 -15.94 -8.88 -15.04
N PHE A 100 -15.18 -8.12 -15.83
CA PHE A 100 -14.20 -8.66 -16.77
C PHE A 100 -13.06 -9.34 -16.02
N VAL A 101 -12.47 -8.65 -15.04
CA VAL A 101 -11.33 -9.16 -14.26
C VAL A 101 -11.63 -10.52 -13.62
N SER A 102 -12.80 -10.67 -12.98
CA SER A 102 -13.18 -11.94 -12.33
C SER A 102 -13.69 -13.01 -13.29
N SER A 103 -14.32 -12.66 -14.42
CA SER A 103 -14.86 -13.65 -15.36
C SER A 103 -13.77 -14.37 -16.16
N TYR A 104 -12.64 -13.70 -16.41
CA TYR A 104 -11.53 -14.24 -17.20
C TYR A 104 -10.40 -14.84 -16.34
N GLY A 105 -10.58 -14.92 -15.02
CA GLY A 105 -9.57 -15.46 -14.09
C GLY A 105 -8.27 -14.65 -14.03
N ILE A 106 -8.30 -13.41 -14.52
CA ILE A 106 -7.16 -12.49 -14.58
C ILE A 106 -6.76 -12.05 -13.16
N ASP A 107 -7.74 -11.96 -12.26
CA ASP A 107 -7.51 -11.67 -10.84
C ASP A 107 -6.51 -12.64 -10.21
N ASN A 108 -6.78 -13.94 -10.27
CA ASN A 108 -5.90 -14.94 -9.63
C ASN A 108 -4.48 -14.89 -10.20
N LEU A 109 -4.35 -14.70 -11.51
CA LEU A 109 -3.04 -14.70 -12.18
C LEU A 109 -2.18 -13.50 -11.74
N PHE A 110 -2.75 -12.29 -11.75
CA PHE A 110 -2.05 -11.12 -11.25
C PHE A 110 -1.83 -11.17 -9.74
N LEU A 111 -2.80 -11.68 -8.96
CA LEU A 111 -2.66 -11.81 -7.51
C LEU A 111 -1.44 -12.66 -7.16
N GLU A 112 -1.27 -13.84 -7.77
CA GLU A 112 -0.12 -14.70 -7.46
C GLU A 112 1.22 -14.03 -7.78
N SER A 113 1.34 -13.34 -8.92
CA SER A 113 2.56 -12.61 -9.26
C SER A 113 2.80 -11.40 -8.34
N LEU A 114 1.75 -10.65 -7.97
CA LEU A 114 1.84 -9.53 -7.04
C LEU A 114 2.21 -10.00 -5.62
N PHE A 115 1.70 -11.14 -5.16
CA PHE A 115 2.11 -11.73 -3.88
C PHE A 115 3.60 -12.11 -3.88
N LYS A 116 4.15 -12.62 -4.99
CA LYS A 116 5.60 -12.85 -5.12
C LYS A 116 6.40 -11.55 -4.99
N CYS A 117 5.91 -10.43 -5.55
CA CYS A 117 6.56 -9.13 -5.41
C CYS A 117 6.68 -8.69 -3.94
N LEU A 118 5.71 -9.03 -3.09
CA LEU A 118 5.75 -8.70 -1.65
C LEU A 118 6.88 -9.40 -0.88
N THR A 119 7.50 -10.43 -1.46
CA THR A 119 8.63 -11.16 -0.83
C THR A 119 9.97 -10.44 -0.99
N TYR A 120 10.05 -9.40 -1.83
CA TYR A 120 11.24 -8.59 -2.06
C TYR A 120 11.50 -7.63 -0.89
N LEU A 121 12.25 -8.10 0.12
CA LEU A 121 12.46 -7.44 1.40
C LEU A 121 13.94 -7.28 1.76
N SER A 122 14.83 -7.51 0.80
CA SER A 122 16.26 -7.71 1.04
C SER A 122 17.07 -6.43 0.79
N GLN A 123 16.84 -5.78 -0.34
CA GLN A 123 17.66 -4.69 -0.85
C GLN A 123 16.88 -3.38 -0.95
N GLU A 124 17.57 -2.23 -0.96
CA GLU A 124 16.88 -0.94 -1.08
C GLU A 124 16.15 -0.76 -2.42
N ARG A 125 16.64 -1.38 -3.50
CA ARG A 125 15.95 -1.36 -4.80
C ARG A 125 14.58 -2.03 -4.76
N ASP A 126 14.35 -2.94 -3.80
CA ASP A 126 13.07 -3.61 -3.60
C ASP A 126 11.98 -2.63 -3.12
N ILE A 127 12.37 -1.49 -2.54
CA ILE A 127 11.44 -0.51 -1.99
C ILE A 127 10.50 0.02 -3.07
N GLU A 128 11.03 0.38 -4.25
CA GLU A 128 10.20 0.93 -5.32
C GLU A 128 9.21 -0.10 -5.86
N LEU A 129 9.63 -1.38 -5.92
CA LEU A 129 8.74 -2.48 -6.27
C LEU A 129 7.59 -2.60 -5.28
N LEU A 130 7.88 -2.62 -3.97
CA LEU A 130 6.85 -2.72 -2.94
C LEU A 130 5.92 -1.50 -2.93
N GLN A 131 6.46 -0.29 -3.16
CA GLN A 131 5.67 0.94 -3.25
C GLN A 131 4.65 0.90 -4.39
N ALA A 132 5.01 0.29 -5.52
CA ALA A 132 4.07 0.06 -6.62
C ALA A 132 3.10 -1.11 -6.33
N THR A 133 3.59 -2.17 -5.67
CA THR A 133 2.84 -3.42 -5.48
C THR A 133 1.67 -3.26 -4.51
N TYR A 134 1.86 -2.59 -3.36
CA TYR A 134 0.80 -2.49 -2.35
C TYR A 134 -0.47 -1.78 -2.84
N PRO A 135 -0.41 -0.62 -3.52
CA PRO A 135 -1.60 -0.01 -4.11
C PRO A 135 -2.24 -0.90 -5.17
N CYS A 136 -1.43 -1.45 -6.08
CA CYS A 136 -1.90 -2.29 -7.18
C CYS A 136 -2.67 -3.53 -6.68
N ILE A 137 -2.12 -4.26 -5.69
CA ILE A 137 -2.78 -5.45 -5.15
C ILE A 137 -4.05 -5.10 -4.36
N LEU A 138 -4.08 -3.99 -3.64
CA LEU A 138 -5.27 -3.55 -2.89
C LEU A 138 -6.41 -3.13 -3.84
N ASP A 139 -6.08 -2.44 -4.92
CA ASP A 139 -7.05 -2.04 -5.96
C ASP A 139 -7.55 -3.25 -6.74
N LEU A 140 -6.69 -4.23 -7.03
CA LEU A 140 -7.11 -5.50 -7.62
C LEU A 140 -8.13 -6.22 -6.73
N ILE A 141 -7.81 -6.39 -5.44
CA ILE A 141 -8.69 -7.05 -4.46
C ILE A 141 -10.02 -6.28 -4.32
N ALA A 142 -10.00 -4.96 -4.48
CA ALA A 142 -11.22 -4.16 -4.46
C ALA A 142 -12.17 -4.50 -5.63
N LYS A 143 -11.63 -4.94 -6.77
CA LYS A 143 -12.40 -5.38 -7.94
C LYS A 143 -12.80 -6.86 -7.92
N VAL A 144 -12.16 -7.70 -7.10
CA VAL A 144 -12.52 -9.12 -6.98
C VAL A 144 -13.90 -9.28 -6.34
N LYS A 145 -14.75 -10.17 -6.88
CA LYS A 145 -16.11 -10.38 -6.34
C LYS A 145 -16.21 -11.34 -5.15
N LYS A 146 -15.31 -12.33 -5.08
CA LYS A 146 -15.36 -13.42 -4.08
C LYS A 146 -14.09 -13.43 -3.22
N ASN A 147 -14.20 -13.94 -1.99
CA ASN A 147 -13.06 -14.14 -1.09
C ASN A 147 -12.20 -12.89 -0.80
N ARG A 148 -12.77 -11.68 -0.94
CA ARG A 148 -12.03 -10.42 -0.76
C ARG A 148 -11.39 -10.30 0.63
N ILE A 149 -12.12 -10.71 1.66
CA ILE A 149 -11.64 -10.65 3.05
C ILE A 149 -10.41 -11.54 3.22
N GLN A 150 -10.43 -12.76 2.69
CA GLN A 150 -9.30 -13.68 2.71
C GLN A 150 -8.09 -13.13 1.94
N LEU A 151 -8.32 -12.40 0.85
CA LEU A 151 -7.24 -11.75 0.10
C LEU A 151 -6.64 -10.57 0.89
N TYR A 152 -7.44 -9.71 1.51
CA TYR A 152 -6.93 -8.67 2.40
C TYR A 152 -6.17 -9.27 3.60
N GLU A 153 -6.69 -10.35 4.16
CA GLU A 153 -6.04 -11.10 5.23
C GLU A 153 -4.67 -11.63 4.77
N ARG A 154 -4.60 -12.20 3.56
CA ARG A 154 -3.35 -12.65 2.94
C ARG A 154 -2.35 -11.51 2.73
N VAL A 155 -2.79 -10.33 2.28
CA VAL A 155 -1.90 -9.15 2.16
C VAL A 155 -1.37 -8.72 3.53
N LEU A 156 -2.20 -8.76 4.58
CA LEU A 156 -1.76 -8.46 5.93
C LEU A 156 -0.73 -9.48 6.43
N THR A 157 -1.00 -10.78 6.27
CA THR A 157 -0.15 -11.84 6.82
C THR A 157 1.11 -12.06 5.99
N GLU A 158 0.97 -12.34 4.70
CA GLU A 158 2.08 -12.69 3.78
C GLU A 158 2.85 -11.47 3.30
N GLY A 159 2.23 -10.29 3.26
CA GLY A 159 2.87 -9.04 2.88
C GLY A 159 3.40 -8.25 4.07
N VAL A 160 2.48 -7.66 4.84
CA VAL A 160 2.82 -6.66 5.87
C VAL A 160 3.53 -7.29 7.07
N LEU A 161 2.96 -8.34 7.68
CA LEU A 161 3.52 -8.96 8.89
C LEU A 161 4.83 -9.72 8.60
N THR A 162 4.88 -10.46 7.49
CA THR A 162 6.13 -11.01 6.94
C THR A 162 7.15 -9.90 6.69
N GLY A 163 6.73 -8.80 6.04
CA GLY A 163 7.56 -7.62 5.80
C GLY A 163 8.18 -7.05 7.07
N PHE A 164 7.41 -6.91 8.14
CA PHE A 164 7.95 -6.46 9.42
C PHE A 164 8.92 -7.47 10.05
N SER A 165 8.67 -8.77 9.88
CA SER A 165 9.53 -9.83 10.41
C SER A 165 10.92 -9.83 9.75
N TYR A 166 10.99 -9.58 8.44
CA TYR A 166 12.25 -9.63 7.67
C TYR A 166 12.92 -8.25 7.48
N ALA A 167 12.14 -7.19 7.35
CA ALA A 167 12.62 -5.85 7.02
C ALA A 167 12.19 -4.76 8.03
N GLY A 168 11.49 -5.11 9.12
CA GLY A 168 10.99 -4.13 10.09
C GLY A 168 12.08 -3.35 10.84
N GLN A 169 13.31 -3.86 10.88
CA GLN A 169 14.45 -3.12 11.44
C GLN A 169 15.07 -2.14 10.43
N LYS A 170 14.76 -2.27 9.14
CA LYS A 170 15.26 -1.40 8.08
C LYS A 170 14.35 -0.18 7.98
N ILE A 171 14.78 0.95 8.52
CA ILE A 171 14.00 2.20 8.60
C ILE A 171 13.38 2.59 7.25
N LYS A 172 14.07 2.35 6.14
CA LYS A 172 13.58 2.68 4.79
C LYS A 172 12.36 1.87 4.35
N PHE A 173 12.15 0.66 4.89
CA PHE A 173 10.99 -0.19 4.58
C PHE A 173 9.75 0.16 5.41
N LEU A 174 9.92 0.74 6.59
CA LEU A 174 8.81 1.03 7.52
C LEU A 174 7.68 1.84 6.89
N PRO A 175 7.91 2.95 6.15
CA PRO A 175 6.82 3.67 5.51
C PRO A 175 5.97 2.79 4.60
N ILE A 176 6.62 1.93 3.82
CA ILE A 176 5.97 1.08 2.82
C ILE A 176 5.10 0.03 3.51
N LEU A 177 5.59 -0.56 4.60
CA LEU A 177 4.86 -1.58 5.35
C LEU A 177 3.71 -0.99 6.19
N ILE A 178 3.85 0.25 6.68
CA ILE A 178 2.84 0.89 7.53
C ILE A 178 1.65 1.40 6.72
N VAL A 179 1.89 2.00 5.55
CA VAL A 179 0.85 2.58 4.69
C VAL A 179 -0.37 1.66 4.46
N PRO A 180 -0.23 0.39 4.03
CA PRO A 180 -1.37 -0.46 3.72
C PRO A 180 -2.22 -0.86 4.94
N ILE A 181 -1.69 -0.75 6.16
CA ILE A 181 -2.38 -1.20 7.39
C ILE A 181 -3.75 -0.55 7.56
N GLY A 182 -3.86 0.76 7.27
CA GLY A 182 -5.11 1.49 7.42
C GLY A 182 -6.23 0.90 6.55
N THR A 183 -5.95 0.74 5.25
CA THR A 183 -6.88 0.14 4.29
C THR A 183 -7.23 -1.31 4.66
N LEU A 184 -6.22 -2.09 5.08
CA LEU A 184 -6.42 -3.48 5.49
C LEU A 184 -7.34 -3.59 6.71
N TYR A 185 -7.15 -2.77 7.74
CA TYR A 185 -8.00 -2.79 8.94
C TYR A 185 -9.41 -2.24 8.68
N GLN A 186 -9.56 -1.29 7.76
CA GLN A 186 -10.89 -0.86 7.32
C GLN A 186 -11.64 -1.98 6.59
N ALA A 187 -10.94 -2.79 5.81
CA ALA A 187 -11.54 -3.91 5.07
C ALA A 187 -11.80 -5.15 5.95
N LEU A 188 -10.85 -5.51 6.83
CA LEU A 188 -10.95 -6.68 7.71
C LEU A 188 -11.92 -6.47 8.89
N GLY A 189 -12.08 -5.22 9.34
CA GLY A 189 -12.93 -4.91 10.49
C GLY A 189 -12.50 -5.68 11.74
N ILE A 190 -13.48 -6.27 12.43
CA ILE A 190 -13.25 -7.01 13.70
C ILE A 190 -12.31 -8.20 13.54
N LEU A 191 -12.18 -8.79 12.35
CA LEU A 191 -11.25 -9.89 12.11
C LEU A 191 -9.79 -9.47 12.33
N GLY A 192 -9.47 -8.18 12.18
CA GLY A 192 -8.15 -7.63 12.47
C GLY A 192 -7.67 -7.85 13.90
N VAL A 193 -8.58 -8.11 14.85
CA VAL A 193 -8.27 -8.35 16.26
C VAL A 193 -7.23 -9.45 16.47
N GLN A 194 -7.27 -10.52 15.66
CA GLN A 194 -6.36 -11.65 15.81
C GLN A 194 -4.89 -11.30 15.57
N TYR A 195 -4.64 -10.16 14.89
CA TYR A 195 -3.29 -9.71 14.54
C TYR A 195 -2.73 -8.64 15.47
N LEU A 196 -3.51 -8.15 16.45
CA LEU A 196 -3.06 -7.09 17.35
C LEU A 196 -1.76 -7.44 18.09
N LYS A 197 -1.57 -8.71 18.45
CA LYS A 197 -0.36 -9.17 19.14
C LYS A 197 0.90 -8.94 18.31
N ALA A 198 0.82 -9.10 16.99
CA ALA A 198 1.93 -8.84 16.08
C ALA A 198 2.03 -7.35 15.72
N LEU A 199 0.90 -6.70 15.48
CA LEU A 199 0.87 -5.37 14.89
C LEU A 199 1.06 -4.22 15.88
N VAL A 200 0.45 -4.30 17.07
CA VAL A 200 0.54 -3.22 18.07
C VAL A 200 2.00 -2.96 18.46
N PRO A 201 2.84 -3.97 18.77
CA PRO A 201 4.25 -3.75 19.04
C PRO A 201 4.96 -2.93 17.96
N VAL A 202 4.83 -3.36 16.72
CA VAL A 202 5.48 -2.73 15.56
C VAL A 202 5.04 -1.29 15.39
N LEU A 203 3.74 -0.99 15.47
CA LEU A 203 3.23 0.38 15.34
C LEU A 203 3.66 1.28 16.50
N THR A 204 3.64 0.76 17.72
CA THR A 204 4.09 1.52 18.90
C THR A 204 5.59 1.81 18.85
N ASP A 205 6.40 0.85 18.39
CA ASP A 205 7.84 1.02 18.24
C ASP A 205 8.16 2.00 17.10
N ALA A 206 7.41 1.91 15.98
CA ALA A 206 7.50 2.86 14.88
C ALA A 206 7.07 4.28 15.27
N LEU A 207 6.16 4.46 16.24
CA LEU A 207 5.70 5.78 16.69
C LEU A 207 6.71 6.51 17.61
N CYS A 208 7.49 5.75 18.38
CA CYS A 208 8.39 6.31 19.39
C CYS A 208 9.87 5.96 19.16
N MET A 209 10.23 5.50 17.97
CA MET A 209 11.63 5.23 17.65
C MET A 209 12.45 6.51 17.57
N VAL A 210 13.75 6.37 17.80
CA VAL A 210 14.70 7.47 17.74
C VAL A 210 15.76 7.14 16.70
N SER A 211 15.98 8.05 15.77
CA SER A 211 16.96 7.91 14.70
C SER A 211 17.34 9.27 14.14
N SER A 212 18.53 9.39 13.56
CA SER A 212 18.94 10.58 12.80
C SER A 212 18.42 10.55 11.35
N HIS A 213 17.61 9.56 10.97
CA HIS A 213 17.15 9.39 9.60
C HIS A 213 16.15 10.50 9.20
N PRO A 214 16.30 11.14 8.02
CA PRO A 214 15.47 12.28 7.63
C PRO A 214 13.97 11.96 7.49
N LYS A 215 13.63 10.70 7.20
CA LYS A 215 12.23 10.22 7.10
C LYS A 215 11.59 9.85 8.45
N LEU A 216 12.26 10.07 9.59
CA LEU A 216 11.74 9.64 10.90
C LEU A 216 10.36 10.23 11.20
N LYS A 217 10.19 11.54 11.02
CA LYS A 217 8.89 12.21 11.24
C LYS A 217 7.79 11.61 10.36
N GLN A 218 8.09 11.31 9.10
CA GLN A 218 7.14 10.65 8.20
C GLN A 218 6.69 9.28 8.74
N ILE A 219 7.62 8.48 9.27
CA ILE A 219 7.32 7.18 9.88
C ILE A 219 6.41 7.36 11.09
N HIS A 220 6.70 8.33 11.95
CA HIS A 220 5.89 8.60 13.15
C HIS A 220 4.46 9.02 12.79
N VAL A 221 4.28 9.89 11.78
CA VAL A 221 2.96 10.28 11.26
C VAL A 221 2.19 9.07 10.72
N LEU A 222 2.86 8.23 9.90
CA LEU A 222 2.24 7.01 9.36
C LEU A 222 1.85 6.03 10.47
N ALA A 223 2.72 5.83 11.46
CA ALA A 223 2.47 4.97 12.60
C ALA A 223 1.31 5.48 13.47
N ALA A 224 1.25 6.79 13.74
CA ALA A 224 0.15 7.43 14.47
C ALA A 224 -1.19 7.24 13.74
N HIS A 225 -1.22 7.47 12.43
CA HIS A 225 -2.41 7.25 11.62
C HIS A 225 -2.84 5.77 11.62
N ALA A 226 -1.93 4.84 11.35
CA ALA A 226 -2.23 3.42 11.36
C ALA A 226 -2.72 2.94 12.73
N LEU A 227 -2.08 3.39 13.82
CA LEU A 227 -2.47 3.04 15.19
C LEU A 227 -3.88 3.55 15.53
N ARG A 228 -4.25 4.76 15.09
CA ARG A 228 -5.63 5.27 15.25
C ARG A 228 -6.64 4.39 14.55
N VAL A 229 -6.38 3.96 13.31
CA VAL A 229 -7.28 3.07 12.57
C VAL A 229 -7.41 1.73 13.29
N VAL A 230 -6.29 1.12 13.70
CA VAL A 230 -6.28 -0.15 14.44
C VAL A 230 -7.05 -0.04 15.76
N ILE A 231 -6.86 1.04 16.52
CA ILE A 231 -7.58 1.26 17.78
C ILE A 231 -9.07 1.41 17.54
N LYS A 232 -9.50 2.20 16.54
CA LYS A 232 -10.93 2.37 16.21
C LYS A 232 -11.57 1.05 15.80
N THR A 233 -10.90 0.28 14.95
CA THR A 233 -11.43 -0.98 14.43
C THR A 233 -11.50 -2.07 15.50
N CYS A 234 -10.49 -2.14 16.38
CA CYS A 234 -10.33 -3.24 17.33
C CYS A 234 -10.53 -2.82 18.78
N TRP A 235 -11.25 -1.72 19.02
CA TRP A 235 -11.42 -1.07 20.33
C TRP A 235 -11.74 -2.03 21.50
N PRO A 236 -12.56 -3.12 21.35
CA PRO A 236 -12.89 -3.99 22.49
C PRO A 236 -11.68 -4.72 23.07
N ARG A 237 -10.59 -4.88 22.29
CA ARG A 237 -9.37 -5.59 22.70
C ARG A 237 -8.17 -4.67 22.95
N ILE A 238 -8.27 -3.37 22.67
CA ILE A 238 -7.21 -2.41 22.94
C ILE A 238 -6.81 -2.30 24.41
N PRO A 239 -7.71 -2.43 25.42
CA PRO A 239 -7.32 -2.36 26.83
C PRO A 239 -6.20 -3.32 27.24
N TYR A 240 -6.08 -4.50 26.59
CA TYR A 240 -5.00 -5.45 26.85
C TYR A 240 -3.60 -4.92 26.48
N TYR A 241 -3.54 -3.94 25.59
CA TYR A 241 -2.30 -3.33 25.10
C TYR A 241 -2.05 -1.93 25.68
N LYS A 242 -2.85 -1.51 26.66
CA LYS A 242 -2.87 -0.13 27.19
C LYS A 242 -1.50 0.40 27.60
N GLY A 243 -0.72 -0.39 28.34
CA GLY A 243 0.57 0.05 28.85
C GLY A 243 1.57 0.32 27.73
N ARG A 244 1.55 -0.50 26.67
CA ARG A 244 2.45 -0.31 25.52
C ARG A 244 2.05 0.90 24.68
N ILE A 245 0.76 1.03 24.39
CA ILE A 245 0.24 2.17 23.62
C ILE A 245 0.50 3.47 24.38
N MET A 246 0.16 3.55 25.66
CA MET A 246 0.41 4.71 26.51
C MET A 246 1.90 5.06 26.57
N ALA A 247 2.78 4.07 26.76
CA ALA A 247 4.22 4.32 26.79
C ALA A 247 4.74 4.90 25.46
N SER A 248 4.25 4.42 24.31
CA SER A 248 4.64 4.97 23.00
C SER A 248 4.13 6.39 22.78
N ILE A 249 2.88 6.67 23.18
CA ILE A 249 2.29 8.02 23.14
C ILE A 249 3.12 8.96 24.00
N ALA A 250 3.41 8.59 25.25
CA ALA A 250 4.17 9.42 26.18
C ALA A 250 5.59 9.72 25.65
N LYS A 251 6.31 8.70 25.16
CA LYS A 251 7.66 8.87 24.59
C LYS A 251 7.67 9.78 23.36
N SER A 252 6.75 9.54 22.43
CA SER A 252 6.63 10.33 21.20
C SER A 252 6.23 11.77 21.54
N TRP A 253 5.30 11.95 22.48
CA TRP A 253 4.87 13.26 22.97
C TRP A 253 6.03 14.05 23.54
N THR A 254 6.79 13.47 24.48
CA THR A 254 7.95 14.13 25.08
C THR A 254 8.93 14.62 24.01
N PHE A 255 9.27 13.76 23.05
CA PHE A 255 10.22 14.09 21.99
C PHE A 255 9.78 15.28 21.14
N TYR A 256 8.51 15.31 20.70
CA TYR A 256 8.01 16.38 19.81
C TYR A 256 7.58 17.64 20.55
N TYR A 257 7.15 17.51 21.80
CA TYR A 257 6.82 18.66 22.65
C TYR A 257 8.07 19.48 22.96
N GLU A 258 9.20 18.82 23.28
CA GLU A 258 10.49 19.48 23.48
C GLU A 258 10.98 20.21 22.21
N GLN A 259 10.71 19.62 21.04
CA GLN A 259 11.01 20.22 19.73
C GLN A 259 10.00 21.30 19.28
N LYS A 260 8.91 21.49 20.02
CA LYS A 260 7.80 22.41 19.68
C LYS A 260 7.18 22.10 18.30
N ASP A 261 7.11 20.83 17.92
CA ASP A 261 6.49 20.38 16.67
C ASP A 261 4.99 20.19 16.86
N GLN A 262 4.23 21.29 16.70
CA GLN A 262 2.80 21.29 16.98
C GLN A 262 2.02 20.28 16.15
N ALA A 263 2.37 20.10 14.86
CA ALA A 263 1.67 19.19 13.98
C ALA A 263 1.74 17.74 14.48
N MET A 264 2.92 17.31 14.92
CA MET A 264 3.08 15.96 15.45
C MET A 264 2.46 15.81 16.84
N CYS A 265 2.54 16.84 17.68
CA CYS A 265 1.81 16.87 18.95
C CYS A 265 0.29 16.68 18.73
N ASP A 266 -0.29 17.33 17.72
CA ASP A 266 -1.71 17.20 17.39
C ASP A 266 -2.06 15.79 16.90
N ASP A 267 -1.20 15.16 16.10
CA ASP A 267 -1.38 13.76 15.70
C ASP A 267 -1.34 12.81 16.90
N ILE A 268 -0.40 13.01 17.83
CA ILE A 268 -0.28 12.20 19.04
C ILE A 268 -1.51 12.39 19.95
N LYS A 269 -2.02 13.61 20.09
CA LYS A 269 -3.28 13.87 20.80
C LYS A 269 -4.44 13.10 20.17
N GLN A 270 -4.53 13.07 18.85
CA GLN A 270 -5.58 12.30 18.17
C GLN A 270 -5.42 10.79 18.39
N VAL A 271 -4.20 10.26 18.52
CA VAL A 271 -3.98 8.87 18.95
C VAL A 271 -4.52 8.67 20.36
N TYR A 272 -4.16 9.56 21.29
CA TYR A 272 -4.59 9.49 22.69
C TYR A 272 -6.11 9.56 22.85
N GLN A 273 -6.81 10.47 22.17
CA GLN A 273 -8.28 10.60 22.24
C GLN A 273 -9.00 9.31 21.84
N VAL A 274 -8.53 8.68 20.76
CA VAL A 274 -9.10 7.41 20.27
C VAL A 274 -8.78 6.27 21.23
N PHE A 275 -7.56 6.27 21.80
CA PHE A 275 -7.12 5.31 22.81
C PHE A 275 -7.92 5.42 24.11
N GLU A 276 -8.12 6.64 24.62
CA GLU A 276 -8.91 6.95 25.81
C GLU A 276 -10.33 6.39 25.67
N ALA A 277 -10.98 6.69 24.54
CA ALA A 277 -12.32 6.20 24.23
C ALA A 277 -12.39 4.66 24.19
N ALA A 278 -11.37 4.00 23.61
CA ALA A 278 -11.30 2.54 23.55
C ALA A 278 -11.05 1.88 24.92
N CYS A 279 -10.35 2.56 25.83
CA CYS A 279 -9.93 1.98 27.11
C CYS A 279 -10.97 2.07 28.24
N GLN A 280 -12.08 2.80 28.07
CA GLN A 280 -13.19 2.87 29.04
C GLN A 280 -12.73 3.10 30.49
N GLY A 281 -11.74 3.98 30.69
CA GLY A 281 -11.19 4.33 32.01
C GLY A 281 -10.08 3.42 32.55
N GLN A 282 -9.73 2.32 31.87
CA GLN A 282 -8.64 1.42 32.32
C GLN A 282 -7.23 2.03 32.21
N HIS A 283 -7.09 3.18 31.55
CA HIS A 283 -5.84 3.92 31.34
C HIS A 283 -5.56 4.99 32.41
N LYS A 284 -6.52 5.27 33.32
CA LYS A 284 -6.45 6.39 34.27
C LYS A 284 -5.24 6.33 35.21
N LEU A 285 -4.89 5.14 35.70
CA LEU A 285 -3.72 4.98 36.56
C LEU A 285 -2.41 5.36 35.84
N ASP A 286 -2.28 5.00 34.57
CA ASP A 286 -1.10 5.36 33.77
C ASP A 286 -1.06 6.88 33.49
N GLN A 287 -2.23 7.49 33.28
CA GLN A 287 -2.37 8.94 33.10
C GLN A 287 -1.98 9.71 34.37
N GLU A 288 -2.48 9.29 35.54
CA GLU A 288 -2.14 9.87 36.84
C GLU A 288 -0.64 9.71 37.16
N ALA A 289 -0.04 8.57 36.81
CA ALA A 289 1.39 8.35 36.94
C ALA A 289 2.20 9.32 36.07
N LEU A 290 1.79 9.57 34.82
CA LEU A 290 2.46 10.53 33.93
C LEU A 290 2.31 11.98 34.40
N LEU A 291 1.11 12.35 34.86
CA LEU A 291 0.85 13.68 35.44
C LEU A 291 1.66 13.93 36.70
N SER A 292 1.78 12.94 37.60
CA SER A 292 2.60 13.07 38.81
C SER A 292 4.10 13.12 38.50
N PHE A 293 4.55 12.47 37.42
CA PHE A 293 5.94 12.53 36.98
C PHE A 293 6.34 13.90 36.40
N ASN A 294 5.54 14.47 35.49
CA ASN A 294 5.79 15.81 34.95
C ASN A 294 4.48 16.50 34.51
N PRO A 295 3.85 17.30 35.39
CA PRO A 295 2.57 17.96 35.09
C PRO A 295 2.67 18.90 33.88
N THR A 296 3.74 19.70 33.80
CA THR A 296 3.91 20.72 32.74
C THR A 296 4.02 20.11 31.35
N LEU A 297 4.55 18.90 31.26
CA LEU A 297 4.72 18.18 30.01
C LEU A 297 3.46 17.45 29.58
N PHE A 298 2.77 16.77 30.52
CA PHE A 298 1.67 15.86 30.19
C PHE A 298 0.27 16.45 30.32
N GLN A 299 0.08 17.55 31.06
CA GLN A 299 -1.22 18.24 31.09
C GLN A 299 -1.72 18.62 29.68
N PRO A 300 -0.90 19.21 28.78
CA PRO A 300 -1.38 19.56 27.45
C PRO A 300 -1.67 18.36 26.53
N LEU A 301 -1.19 17.16 26.87
CA LEU A 301 -1.53 15.93 26.13
C LEU A 301 -2.94 15.47 26.47
N PHE A 302 -3.33 15.60 27.74
CA PHE A 302 -4.56 15.04 28.29
C PHE A 302 -5.73 16.03 28.35
N PHE A 303 -5.46 17.33 28.36
CA PHE A 303 -6.46 18.40 28.51
C PHE A 303 -6.37 19.44 27.38
#